data_AF-A0A514XIB6-F1
#
_entry.id   AF-A0A514XIB6-F1
#
_cell.length_a   1.000
_cell.length_b   1.000
_cell.length_c   1.000
_cell.angle_alpha   90.00
_cell.angle_beta   90.00
_cell.angle_gamma   90.00
#
_symmetry.space_group_name_H-M   'P 1'
#
loop_
_entity.id
_entity.type
_entity.pdbx_description
1 polymer ?
#
loop_
_entity_poly.entity_id
_entity_poly.type
_entity_poly.pdbx_seq_one_letter_code
_entity_poly.pdbx_strand_id
1 'polypeptide(L)'
;MMIRNQKGLSLAELLVGIGLSAVVISVVVAVQVQITKEQTKLTRQLDDSIDQNLAERITFKNLNGVEASYNNIVVKDDNGNNFYDYYPDITENVLTGKTDRDFTLIYSGKRAFYVVTQDMGAGPLLTYDPVWAYIIGTDPGDPNKPASLTFSPANNRKWISNEANGGRPGFWRDGNLLMYDTPSRIRPAPGGVIDMKIPPRSPIYVGSVSTAAGDSLQGLNNEAASLFKNTQPYNGKVIDSLDTFLRTLPSVGGGQTIVRTRVIKIAKYYVEIDDKKKASEYRTTPLNLYVTEYRNGGWEKPTLLADGVEKMIFRRDSVLKRMIYFKIFKAERLDGQN
;
A
#
# COMPACT_ATOMS: atom_id res chain seq x y z
N MET A 1 25.91 79.96 24.48
CA MET A 1 24.50 80.38 24.25
C MET A 1 23.73 79.14 23.80
N MET A 2 22.95 78.53 24.68
CA MET A 2 22.13 77.34 24.35
C MET A 2 20.90 77.77 23.57
N ILE A 3 20.78 77.33 22.31
CA ILE A 3 19.59 77.55 21.49
C ILE A 3 18.49 76.63 22.06
N ARG A 4 17.53 77.22 22.77
CA ARG A 4 16.30 76.54 23.25
C ARG A 4 15.19 76.78 22.23
N ASN A 5 14.53 75.71 21.79
CA ASN A 5 13.30 75.82 21.01
C ASN A 5 12.13 76.21 21.93
N GLN A 6 11.12 76.93 21.43
CA GLN A 6 10.02 77.58 22.18
C GLN A 6 9.08 76.63 22.97
N LYS A 7 9.43 75.34 23.11
CA LYS A 7 8.74 74.36 23.97
C LYS A 7 9.60 73.79 25.11
N GLY A 8 10.75 74.39 25.43
CA GLY A 8 11.47 74.14 26.69
C GLY A 8 12.53 73.02 26.68
N LEU A 9 12.82 72.38 25.54
CA LEU A 9 13.90 71.41 25.40
C LEU A 9 15.16 72.06 24.80
N SER A 10 16.33 71.76 25.36
CA SER A 10 17.62 72.12 24.78
C SER A 10 17.95 71.21 23.58
N LEU A 11 18.71 71.71 22.60
CA LEU A 11 19.14 70.93 21.43
C LEU A 11 19.82 69.60 21.80
N ALA A 12 20.55 69.58 22.93
CA ALA A 12 21.23 68.40 23.45
C ALA A 12 20.24 67.33 23.97
N GLU A 13 19.20 67.73 24.70
CA GLU A 13 18.15 66.81 25.19
C GLU A 13 17.36 66.19 24.03
N LEU A 14 17.14 66.96 22.96
CA LEU A 14 16.46 66.47 21.76
C LEU A 14 17.29 65.41 21.03
N LEU A 15 18.61 65.61 20.91
CA LEU A 15 19.54 64.63 20.33
C LEU A 15 19.63 63.34 21.17
N VAL A 16 19.73 63.46 22.49
CA VAL A 16 19.76 62.31 23.40
C VAL A 16 18.43 61.54 23.37
N GLY A 17 17.29 62.26 23.33
CA GLY A 17 15.96 61.65 23.22
C GLY A 17 15.76 60.89 21.92
N ILE A 18 16.22 61.43 20.78
CA ILE A 18 16.18 60.74 19.48
C ILE A 18 17.10 59.51 19.49
N GLY A 19 18.31 59.62 20.03
CA GLY A 19 19.26 58.52 20.13
C GLY A 19 18.72 57.34 20.95
N LEU A 20 18.18 57.60 22.14
CA LEU A 20 17.55 56.58 22.98
C LEU A 20 16.33 55.96 22.31
N SER A 21 15.49 56.76 21.66
CA SER A 21 14.32 56.27 20.93
C SER A 21 14.73 55.36 19.77
N ALA A 22 15.79 55.71 19.02
CA ALA A 22 16.29 54.89 17.92
C ALA A 22 16.80 53.52 18.40
N VAL A 23 17.49 53.48 19.55
CA VAL A 23 17.95 52.21 20.15
C VAL A 23 16.77 51.35 20.59
N VAL A 24 15.78 51.93 21.29
CA VAL A 24 14.60 51.19 21.75
C VAL A 24 13.80 50.64 20.56
N ILE A 25 13.58 51.45 19.52
CA ILE A 25 12.90 51.01 18.30
C ILE A 25 13.69 49.87 17.63
N SER A 26 15.02 49.98 17.54
CA SER A 26 15.86 48.94 16.95
C SER A 26 15.77 47.61 17.70
N VAL A 27 15.76 47.66 19.05
CA VAL A 27 15.60 46.46 19.90
C VAL A 27 14.21 45.86 19.70
N VAL A 28 13.14 46.67 19.70
CA VAL A 28 11.78 46.18 19.48
C VAL A 28 11.64 45.54 18.10
N VAL A 29 12.19 46.16 17.04
CA VAL A 29 12.18 45.60 15.68
C VAL A 29 12.97 44.30 15.63
N ALA A 30 14.15 44.23 16.24
CA ALA A 30 14.95 43.01 16.29
C ALA A 30 14.20 41.86 16.98
N VAL A 31 13.57 42.13 18.13
CA VAL A 31 12.73 41.16 18.85
C VAL A 31 11.52 40.76 18.02
N GLN A 32 10.85 41.71 17.37
CA GLN A 32 9.69 41.40 16.51
C GLN A 32 10.08 40.54 15.31
N VAL A 33 11.24 40.80 14.68
CA VAL A 33 11.80 39.97 13.61
C VAL A 33 12.13 38.58 14.13
N GLN A 34 12.72 38.46 15.33
CA GLN A 34 13.01 37.16 15.93
C GLN A 34 11.73 36.37 16.24
N ILE A 35 10.74 36.98 16.88
CA ILE A 35 9.44 36.36 17.16
C ILE A 35 8.76 35.93 15.86
N THR A 36 8.80 36.76 14.82
CA THR A 36 8.22 36.41 13.51
C THR A 36 8.93 35.22 12.88
N LYS A 37 10.27 35.14 12.98
CA LYS A 37 11.04 33.98 12.52
C LYS A 37 10.67 32.71 13.30
N GLU A 38 10.56 32.81 14.62
CA GLU A 38 10.17 31.68 15.48
C GLU A 38 8.73 31.22 15.23
N GLN A 39 7.78 32.15 15.11
CA GLN A 39 6.39 31.83 14.75
C GLN A 39 6.33 31.15 13.37
N THR A 40 7.05 31.67 12.38
CA THR A 40 7.10 31.06 11.05
C THR A 40 7.69 29.65 11.10
N LYS A 41 8.74 29.43 11.91
CA LYS A 41 9.34 28.11 12.12
C LYS A 41 8.35 27.15 12.78
N LEU A 42 7.65 27.60 13.82
CA LEU A 42 6.65 26.80 14.54
C LEU A 42 5.47 26.42 13.64
N THR A 43 4.90 27.38 12.90
CA THR A 43 3.80 27.10 11.96
C THR A 43 4.22 26.06 10.93
N ARG A 44 5.43 26.18 10.37
CA ARG A 44 5.95 25.18 9.41
C ARG A 44 6.14 23.80 10.03
N GLN A 45 6.70 23.73 11.24
CA GLN A 45 6.85 22.46 11.95
C GLN A 45 5.49 21.80 12.26
N LEU A 46 4.47 22.61 12.55
CA LEU A 46 3.11 22.13 12.75
C LEU A 46 2.50 21.60 11.44
N ASP A 47 2.63 22.35 10.34
CA ASP A 47 2.15 21.92 9.02
C ASP A 47 2.82 20.60 8.59
N ASP A 48 4.16 20.51 8.71
CA ASP A 48 4.92 19.30 8.40
C ASP A 48 4.48 18.09 9.24
N SER A 49 4.17 18.33 10.52
CA SER A 49 3.67 17.30 11.45
C SER A 49 2.25 16.86 11.10
N ILE A 50 1.37 17.78 10.70
CA ILE A 50 -0.01 17.47 10.28
C ILE A 50 0.02 16.59 9.02
N ASP A 51 0.81 16.97 8.02
CA ASP A 51 0.93 16.21 6.76
C ASP A 51 1.51 14.82 7.01
N GLN A 52 2.57 14.73 7.83
CA GLN A 52 3.14 13.45 8.21
C GLN A 52 2.11 12.58 8.94
N ASN A 53 1.38 13.10 9.94
CA ASN A 53 0.37 12.33 10.66
C ASN A 53 -0.78 11.86 9.75
N LEU A 54 -1.20 12.69 8.79
CA LEU A 54 -2.21 12.30 7.79
C LEU A 54 -1.69 11.17 6.89
N ALA A 55 -0.47 11.30 6.38
CA ALA A 55 0.20 10.29 5.57
C ALA A 55 0.34 8.96 6.32
N GLU A 56 0.74 9.03 7.59
CA GLU A 56 0.87 7.86 8.47
C GLU A 56 -0.48 7.21 8.75
N ARG A 57 -1.55 7.99 8.97
CA ARG A 57 -2.92 7.47 9.16
C ARG A 57 -3.43 6.73 7.92
N ILE A 58 -3.24 7.29 6.73
CA ILE A 58 -3.62 6.65 5.46
C ILE A 58 -2.81 5.35 5.27
N THR A 59 -1.51 5.41 5.51
CA THR A 59 -0.62 4.24 5.44
C THR A 59 -1.05 3.15 6.41
N PHE A 60 -1.32 3.50 7.66
CA PHE A 60 -1.79 2.57 8.68
C PHE A 60 -3.10 1.89 8.26
N LYS A 61 -4.07 2.66 7.75
CA LYS A 61 -5.35 2.11 7.28
C LYS A 61 -5.14 1.05 6.18
N ASN A 62 -4.25 1.32 5.22
CA ASN A 62 -3.94 0.37 4.16
C ASN A 62 -3.20 -0.86 4.72
N LEU A 63 -2.20 -0.67 5.58
CA LEU A 63 -1.45 -1.79 6.17
C LEU A 63 -2.29 -2.66 7.11
N ASN A 64 -3.35 -2.13 7.73
CA ASN A 64 -4.26 -2.93 8.56
C ASN A 64 -5.03 -3.99 7.75
N GLY A 65 -5.28 -3.73 6.46
CA GLY A 65 -5.97 -4.64 5.55
C GLY A 65 -5.05 -5.58 4.76
N VAL A 66 -3.75 -5.64 5.08
CA VAL A 66 -2.69 -6.25 4.24
C VAL A 66 -2.69 -7.77 4.16
N GLU A 67 -3.67 -8.46 4.75
CA GLU A 67 -3.72 -9.92 4.78
C GLU A 67 -3.61 -10.52 3.36
N ALA A 68 -4.26 -9.90 2.39
CA ALA A 68 -4.28 -10.35 1.00
C ALA A 68 -2.90 -10.32 0.33
N SER A 69 -1.94 -9.51 0.82
CA SER A 69 -0.56 -9.48 0.30
C SER A 69 0.24 -10.72 0.73
N TYR A 70 0.05 -11.20 1.95
CA TYR A 70 0.93 -12.23 2.53
C TYR A 70 0.94 -13.51 1.70
N ASN A 71 2.14 -13.92 1.29
CA ASN A 71 2.43 -15.08 0.43
C ASN A 71 1.83 -15.03 -0.98
N ASN A 72 1.08 -13.99 -1.33
CA ASN A 72 0.33 -13.88 -2.58
C ASN A 72 0.97 -12.92 -3.58
N ILE A 73 1.71 -11.91 -3.10
CA ILE A 73 2.41 -10.95 -3.95
C ILE A 73 3.93 -11.01 -3.80
N VAL A 74 4.62 -10.43 -4.80
CA VAL A 74 6.07 -10.30 -4.89
C VAL A 74 6.45 -8.83 -4.78
N VAL A 75 7.01 -8.46 -3.63
CA VAL A 75 7.61 -7.13 -3.39
C VAL A 75 8.98 -7.38 -2.76
N LYS A 76 10.05 -7.03 -3.47
CA LYS A 76 11.41 -7.33 -3.01
C LYS A 76 11.86 -6.32 -1.94
N ASP A 77 12.28 -6.83 -0.78
CA ASP A 77 12.92 -6.10 0.31
C ASP A 77 14.35 -5.70 -0.05
N ASP A 78 15.00 -4.87 0.75
CA ASP A 78 16.31 -4.25 0.44
C ASP A 78 17.44 -5.26 0.26
N ASN A 79 17.21 -6.50 0.71
CA ASN A 79 18.13 -7.63 0.55
C ASN A 79 17.74 -8.58 -0.60
N GLY A 80 16.73 -8.23 -1.41
CA GLY A 80 16.25 -9.04 -2.54
C GLY A 80 15.30 -10.20 -2.17
N ASN A 81 14.94 -10.33 -0.89
CA ASN A 81 13.96 -11.30 -0.41
C ASN A 81 12.55 -10.80 -0.63
N ASN A 82 11.54 -11.67 -0.66
CA ASN A 82 10.16 -11.19 -0.74
C ASN A 82 9.71 -10.65 0.63
N PHE A 83 9.26 -9.40 0.66
CA PHE A 83 8.82 -8.68 1.85
C PHE A 83 7.58 -9.32 2.47
N TYR A 84 6.68 -9.88 1.65
CA TYR A 84 5.41 -10.48 2.09
C TYR A 84 5.47 -11.99 2.34
N ASP A 85 6.67 -12.59 2.38
CA ASP A 85 6.79 -13.97 2.80
C ASP A 85 6.43 -14.12 4.30
N TYR A 86 5.59 -15.09 4.60
CA TYR A 86 5.05 -15.36 5.92
C TYR A 86 4.99 -16.86 6.18
N TYR A 87 5.63 -17.30 7.26
CA TYR A 87 5.72 -18.70 7.64
C TYR A 87 4.87 -18.96 8.89
N PRO A 88 3.63 -19.47 8.75
CA PRO A 88 2.77 -19.75 9.89
C PRO A 88 3.08 -21.06 10.62
N ASP A 89 3.83 -21.95 9.99
CA ASP A 89 3.88 -23.38 10.31
C ASP A 89 5.28 -23.88 10.71
N ILE A 90 6.28 -22.99 10.72
CA ILE A 90 7.64 -23.30 11.18
C ILE A 90 8.14 -22.26 12.17
N THR A 91 9.11 -22.67 12.97
CA THR A 91 9.82 -21.83 13.93
C THR A 91 11.07 -21.20 13.32
N GLU A 92 11.59 -20.16 13.96
CA GLU A 92 12.68 -19.35 13.42
C GLU A 92 13.97 -20.14 13.17
N ASN A 93 14.25 -21.14 14.00
CA ASN A 93 15.41 -22.04 13.88
C ASN A 93 15.45 -22.86 12.57
N VAL A 94 14.31 -23.02 11.88
CA VAL A 94 14.25 -23.73 10.59
C VAL A 94 14.63 -22.78 9.43
N LEU A 95 14.49 -21.47 9.62
CA LEU A 95 14.80 -20.48 8.61
C LEU A 95 16.30 -20.20 8.57
N THR A 96 16.93 -20.51 7.44
CA THR A 96 18.33 -20.14 7.22
C THR A 96 18.40 -18.71 6.69
N GLY A 97 18.90 -17.77 7.50
CA GLY A 97 19.20 -16.40 7.08
C GLY A 97 18.41 -15.32 7.82
N LYS A 98 18.49 -14.09 7.29
CA LYS A 98 17.89 -12.90 7.90
C LYS A 98 16.36 -12.96 7.81
N THR A 99 15.67 -12.89 8.95
CA THR A 99 14.21 -13.07 9.06
C THR A 99 13.44 -11.76 9.06
N ASP A 100 14.07 -10.66 9.45
CA ASP A 100 13.51 -9.33 9.30
C ASP A 100 13.49 -8.90 7.83
N ARG A 101 12.60 -7.95 7.53
CA ARG A 101 12.39 -7.39 6.19
C ARG A 101 12.37 -5.89 6.31
N ASP A 102 13.27 -5.23 5.60
CA ASP A 102 13.28 -3.77 5.46
C ASP A 102 13.08 -3.41 3.99
N PHE A 103 12.22 -2.44 3.74
CA PHE A 103 12.02 -1.84 2.43
C PHE A 103 12.14 -0.32 2.56
N THR A 104 13.15 0.24 1.91
CA THR A 104 13.41 1.67 1.91
C THR A 104 12.94 2.29 0.60
N LEU A 105 11.86 3.05 0.69
CA LEU A 105 11.34 3.87 -0.40
C LEU A 105 12.13 5.17 -0.49
N ILE A 106 12.98 5.29 -1.50
CA ILE A 106 13.91 6.41 -1.71
C ILE A 106 14.20 6.60 -3.21
N TYR A 107 14.46 7.83 -3.64
CA TYR A 107 14.65 8.15 -5.06
C TYR A 107 15.84 7.42 -5.73
N SER A 108 16.95 7.25 -5.00
CA SER A 108 18.17 6.60 -5.52
C SER A 108 18.09 5.07 -5.60
N GLY A 109 17.08 4.47 -4.97
CA GLY A 109 16.92 3.03 -4.86
C GLY A 109 15.54 2.60 -5.32
N LYS A 110 14.80 1.95 -4.43
CA LYS A 110 13.45 1.49 -4.76
C LYS A 110 12.46 2.63 -4.67
N ARG A 111 11.73 2.79 -5.77
CA ARG A 111 10.81 3.91 -5.95
C ARG A 111 9.34 3.54 -5.75
N ALA A 112 9.00 2.27 -5.59
CA ALA A 112 7.60 1.86 -5.41
C ALA A 112 7.44 0.70 -4.43
N PHE A 113 6.52 0.85 -3.48
CA PHE A 113 6.08 -0.20 -2.56
C PHE A 113 4.59 -0.49 -2.80
N TYR A 114 4.24 -1.78 -2.92
CA TYR A 114 2.89 -2.20 -3.27
C TYR A 114 2.22 -2.92 -2.11
N VAL A 115 0.95 -2.60 -1.86
CA VAL A 115 0.14 -3.21 -0.81
C VAL A 115 -1.17 -3.68 -1.42
N VAL A 116 -1.52 -4.94 -1.20
CA VAL A 116 -2.85 -5.47 -1.54
C VAL A 116 -3.67 -5.60 -0.27
N THR A 117 -4.84 -4.96 -0.26
CA THR A 117 -5.72 -4.90 0.90
C THR A 117 -7.12 -5.40 0.54
N GLN A 118 -7.85 -5.92 1.51
CA GLN A 118 -9.27 -6.20 1.31
C GLN A 118 -10.08 -4.90 1.39
N ASP A 119 -10.96 -4.68 0.41
CA ASP A 119 -11.92 -3.58 0.46
C ASP A 119 -13.14 -3.93 1.31
N MET A 120 -13.05 -3.63 2.61
CA MET A 120 -14.15 -3.84 3.54
C MET A 120 -15.41 -3.03 3.18
N GLY A 121 -15.28 -1.94 2.42
CA GLY A 121 -16.42 -1.13 1.98
C GLY A 121 -17.28 -1.83 0.92
N ALA A 122 -16.72 -2.77 0.16
CA ALA A 122 -17.47 -3.57 -0.81
C ALA A 122 -18.15 -4.80 -0.18
N GLY A 123 -17.72 -5.17 1.02
CA GLY A 123 -18.31 -6.23 1.83
C GLY A 123 -17.28 -7.17 2.48
N PRO A 124 -17.71 -8.01 3.42
CA PRO A 124 -16.86 -9.04 4.00
C PRO A 124 -16.57 -10.14 2.97
N LEU A 125 -15.58 -10.97 3.29
CA LEU A 125 -15.21 -12.17 2.53
C LEU A 125 -16.44 -13.06 2.25
N LEU A 126 -16.53 -13.57 1.02
CA LEU A 126 -17.57 -14.47 0.56
C LEU A 126 -17.01 -15.88 0.38
N THR A 127 -17.67 -16.89 0.95
CA THR A 127 -17.35 -18.30 0.66
C THR A 127 -18.07 -18.71 -0.61
N TYR A 128 -17.32 -19.10 -1.63
CA TYR A 128 -17.78 -19.44 -2.98
C TYR A 128 -17.76 -20.97 -3.17
N ASP A 129 -18.84 -21.53 -3.70
CA ASP A 129 -18.89 -22.92 -4.16
C ASP A 129 -18.59 -22.97 -5.67
N PRO A 130 -17.47 -23.59 -6.09
CA PRO A 130 -17.06 -23.71 -7.49
C PRO A 130 -18.10 -24.28 -8.43
N VAL A 131 -18.99 -25.16 -7.97
CA VAL A 131 -19.97 -25.84 -8.83
C VAL A 131 -20.87 -24.83 -9.55
N TRP A 132 -21.17 -23.70 -8.91
CA TRP A 132 -22.00 -22.65 -9.47
C TRP A 132 -21.38 -21.91 -10.66
N ALA A 133 -20.07 -22.00 -10.88
CA ALA A 133 -19.42 -21.42 -12.06
C ALA A 133 -19.68 -22.25 -13.33
N TYR A 134 -20.13 -23.50 -13.21
CA TYR A 134 -20.15 -24.45 -14.31
C TYR A 134 -21.57 -24.74 -14.80
N ILE A 135 -21.67 -25.00 -16.10
CA ILE A 135 -22.80 -25.70 -16.71
C ILE A 135 -22.44 -27.19 -16.69
N ILE A 136 -23.24 -27.97 -15.97
CA ILE A 136 -23.08 -29.41 -15.87
C ILE A 136 -23.78 -30.05 -17.07
N GLY A 137 -23.05 -30.85 -17.83
CA GLY A 137 -23.57 -31.62 -18.95
C GLY A 137 -24.51 -32.75 -18.51
N THR A 138 -24.97 -33.53 -19.48
CA THR A 138 -25.81 -34.70 -19.21
C THR A 138 -25.11 -35.71 -18.31
N ASP A 139 -25.87 -36.33 -17.41
CA ASP A 139 -25.41 -37.44 -16.58
C ASP A 139 -24.85 -38.57 -17.48
N PRO A 140 -23.59 -38.99 -17.29
CA PRO A 140 -22.98 -40.03 -18.12
C PRO A 140 -23.54 -41.43 -17.86
N GLY A 141 -24.42 -41.64 -16.87
CA GLY A 141 -25.03 -42.93 -16.53
C GLY A 141 -24.07 -43.93 -15.87
N ASP A 142 -22.76 -43.75 -16.04
CA ASP A 142 -21.69 -44.44 -15.31
C ASP A 142 -21.20 -43.53 -14.17
N PRO A 143 -21.40 -43.91 -12.88
CA PRO A 143 -21.00 -43.09 -11.74
C PRO A 143 -19.47 -42.90 -11.63
N ASN A 144 -18.67 -43.66 -12.37
CA ASN A 144 -17.21 -43.51 -12.42
C ASN A 144 -16.74 -42.52 -13.49
N LYS A 145 -17.65 -42.03 -14.35
CA LYS A 145 -17.35 -41.00 -15.34
C LYS A 145 -17.88 -39.66 -14.86
N PRO A 146 -17.05 -38.61 -14.81
CA PRO A 146 -17.55 -37.29 -14.49
C PRO A 146 -18.41 -36.77 -15.65
N ALA A 147 -19.50 -36.07 -15.34
CA ALA A 147 -20.22 -35.26 -16.31
C ALA A 147 -19.29 -34.18 -16.89
N SER A 148 -19.56 -33.74 -18.12
CA SER A 148 -18.82 -32.62 -18.69
C SER A 148 -19.11 -31.32 -17.93
N LEU A 149 -18.08 -30.50 -17.71
CA LEU A 149 -18.20 -29.22 -17.02
C LEU A 149 -17.70 -28.11 -17.95
N THR A 150 -18.59 -27.18 -18.29
CA THR A 150 -18.26 -25.99 -19.10
C THR A 150 -18.31 -24.75 -18.23
N PHE A 151 -17.21 -24.00 -18.17
CA PHE A 151 -17.17 -22.77 -17.37
C PHE A 151 -18.10 -21.69 -17.98
N SER A 152 -18.90 -21.05 -17.13
CA SER A 152 -19.82 -19.98 -17.50
C SER A 152 -19.53 -18.71 -16.68
N PRO A 153 -18.90 -17.70 -17.30
CA PRO A 153 -18.70 -16.40 -16.66
C PRO A 153 -20.02 -15.79 -16.17
N ALA A 154 -21.10 -15.99 -16.92
CA ALA A 154 -22.44 -15.53 -16.57
C ALA A 154 -22.97 -16.19 -15.29
N ASN A 155 -22.76 -17.50 -15.11
CA ASN A 155 -23.17 -18.18 -13.88
C ASN A 155 -22.35 -17.71 -12.68
N ASN A 156 -21.02 -17.55 -12.88
CA ASN A 156 -20.14 -17.01 -11.85
C ASN A 156 -20.60 -15.61 -11.40
N ARG A 157 -20.82 -14.69 -12.34
CA ARG A 157 -21.36 -13.36 -12.03
C ARG A 157 -22.67 -13.46 -11.28
N LYS A 158 -23.66 -14.18 -11.83
CA LYS A 158 -25.01 -14.29 -11.25
C LYS A 158 -24.93 -14.75 -9.79
N TRP A 159 -24.12 -15.76 -9.50
CA TRP A 159 -23.94 -16.25 -8.14
C TRP A 159 -23.31 -15.19 -7.23
N ILE A 160 -22.20 -14.58 -7.66
CA ILE A 160 -21.50 -13.55 -6.86
C ILE A 160 -22.40 -12.35 -6.59
N SER A 161 -23.24 -11.95 -7.55
CA SER A 161 -24.12 -10.80 -7.40
C SER A 161 -25.48 -11.11 -6.74
N ASN A 162 -25.83 -12.37 -6.51
CA ASN A 162 -27.15 -12.74 -6.01
C ASN A 162 -27.17 -12.86 -4.48
N GLU A 163 -27.71 -11.83 -3.83
CA GLU A 163 -27.85 -11.78 -2.37
C GLU A 163 -28.72 -12.92 -1.81
N ALA A 164 -29.72 -13.39 -2.55
CA ALA A 164 -30.58 -14.49 -2.10
C ALA A 164 -29.82 -15.82 -1.92
N ASN A 165 -28.69 -15.98 -2.62
CA ASN A 165 -27.81 -17.15 -2.50
C ASN A 165 -26.62 -16.87 -1.58
N GLY A 166 -26.65 -15.80 -0.78
CA GLY A 166 -25.53 -15.36 0.05
C GLY A 166 -24.44 -14.59 -0.70
N GLY A 167 -24.65 -14.29 -1.99
CA GLY A 167 -23.76 -13.46 -2.79
C GLY A 167 -23.70 -12.01 -2.31
N ARG A 168 -22.78 -11.24 -2.89
CA ARG A 168 -22.52 -9.84 -2.58
C ARG A 168 -22.64 -9.01 -3.87
N PRO A 169 -23.79 -8.33 -4.10
CA PRO A 169 -23.95 -7.43 -5.26
C PRO A 169 -22.84 -6.37 -5.37
N GLY A 170 -22.31 -5.92 -4.23
CA GLY A 170 -21.21 -4.96 -4.14
C GLY A 170 -19.88 -5.44 -4.72
N PHE A 171 -19.69 -6.75 -4.93
CA PHE A 171 -18.47 -7.32 -5.50
C PHE A 171 -18.39 -7.08 -7.00
N TRP A 172 -19.51 -7.22 -7.70
CA TRP A 172 -19.58 -7.07 -9.16
C TRP A 172 -19.87 -5.63 -9.57
N ARG A 173 -18.97 -4.71 -9.20
CA ARG A 173 -19.01 -3.30 -9.60
C ARG A 173 -17.81 -2.97 -10.48
N ASP A 174 -18.03 -2.11 -11.46
CA ASP A 174 -16.99 -1.66 -12.38
C ASP A 174 -15.77 -1.14 -11.60
N GLY A 175 -14.58 -1.59 -12.01
CA GLY A 175 -13.33 -1.21 -11.37
C GLY A 175 -12.93 -1.99 -10.14
N ASN A 176 -13.81 -2.81 -9.58
CA ASN A 176 -13.42 -3.71 -8.50
C ASN A 176 -12.44 -4.77 -8.99
N LEU A 177 -11.55 -5.19 -8.10
CA LEU A 177 -10.69 -6.34 -8.30
C LEU A 177 -11.21 -7.48 -7.42
N LEU A 178 -11.52 -8.61 -8.02
CA LEU A 178 -11.91 -9.82 -7.30
C LEU A 178 -10.72 -10.74 -7.16
N MET A 179 -10.39 -11.08 -5.93
CA MET A 179 -9.41 -12.10 -5.59
C MET A 179 -10.12 -13.36 -5.11
N TYR A 180 -9.79 -14.46 -5.77
CA TYR A 180 -10.20 -15.81 -5.39
C TYR A 180 -8.99 -16.49 -4.77
N ASP A 181 -9.19 -17.07 -3.59
CA ASP A 181 -8.20 -17.88 -2.91
C ASP A 181 -8.86 -19.09 -2.24
N THR A 182 -8.06 -19.91 -1.57
CA THR A 182 -8.54 -20.99 -0.71
C THR A 182 -7.86 -20.87 0.65
N PRO A 183 -8.52 -21.23 1.77
CA PRO A 183 -7.88 -21.22 3.08
C PRO A 183 -6.75 -22.25 3.20
N SER A 184 -6.77 -23.30 2.37
CA SER A 184 -5.77 -24.35 2.34
C SER A 184 -4.46 -23.83 1.75
N ARG A 185 -3.46 -23.63 2.61
CA ARG A 185 -2.10 -23.23 2.19
C ARG A 185 -1.25 -24.46 1.99
N ILE A 186 -0.57 -24.53 0.84
CA ILE A 186 0.30 -25.65 0.50
C ILE A 186 1.71 -25.12 0.29
N ARG A 187 2.69 -25.86 0.82
CA ARG A 187 4.09 -25.57 0.54
C ARG A 187 4.39 -25.86 -0.92
N PRO A 188 5.04 -24.93 -1.63
CA PRO A 188 5.45 -25.22 -2.99
C PRO A 188 6.33 -26.47 -3.06
N ALA A 189 6.00 -27.35 -4.00
CA ALA A 189 6.71 -28.60 -4.20
C ALA A 189 6.97 -28.88 -5.69
N PRO A 190 7.54 -27.91 -6.44
CA PRO A 190 7.79 -28.10 -7.86
C PRO A 190 8.69 -29.33 -8.07
N GLY A 191 8.18 -30.34 -8.77
CA GLY A 191 8.89 -31.63 -8.94
C GLY A 191 8.72 -32.63 -7.79
N GLY A 192 7.76 -32.42 -6.88
CA GLY A 192 7.39 -33.37 -5.82
C GLY A 192 8.21 -33.28 -4.53
N VAL A 193 9.18 -32.36 -4.45
CA VAL A 193 10.00 -32.14 -3.25
C VAL A 193 9.53 -30.88 -2.54
N ILE A 194 9.11 -31.01 -1.28
CA ILE A 194 8.68 -29.88 -0.46
C ILE A 194 9.90 -29.04 -0.05
N ASP A 195 9.90 -27.75 -0.38
CA ASP A 195 10.91 -26.81 0.09
C ASP A 195 10.43 -26.04 1.32
N MET A 196 11.06 -26.29 2.47
CA MET A 196 10.75 -25.60 3.73
C MET A 196 11.16 -24.12 3.71
N LYS A 197 12.05 -23.72 2.80
CA LYS A 197 12.52 -22.34 2.61
C LYS A 197 11.58 -21.49 1.76
N ILE A 198 10.48 -22.06 1.27
CA ILE A 198 9.44 -21.31 0.54
C ILE A 198 8.17 -21.32 1.40
N PRO A 199 7.55 -20.16 1.69
CA PRO A 199 6.41 -20.13 2.58
C PRO A 199 5.21 -20.83 1.95
N PRO A 200 4.36 -21.50 2.76
CA PRO A 200 3.13 -22.09 2.27
C PRO A 200 2.19 -21.00 1.77
N ARG A 201 1.58 -21.24 0.61
CA ARG A 201 0.66 -20.29 -0.02
C ARG A 201 -0.51 -21.02 -0.65
N SER A 202 -1.58 -20.29 -0.86
CA SER A 202 -2.74 -20.80 -1.60
C SER A 202 -2.54 -20.49 -3.10
N PRO A 203 -3.09 -21.30 -4.02
CA PRO A 203 -3.35 -20.80 -5.36
C PRO A 203 -4.29 -19.59 -5.25
N ILE A 204 -4.09 -18.62 -6.15
CA ILE A 204 -4.92 -17.42 -6.22
C ILE A 204 -5.23 -17.09 -7.68
N TYR A 205 -6.36 -16.43 -7.89
CA TYR A 205 -6.67 -15.75 -9.14
C TYR A 205 -7.18 -14.35 -8.83
N VAL A 206 -6.74 -13.37 -9.61
CA VAL A 206 -7.19 -11.98 -9.50
C VAL A 206 -7.65 -11.51 -10.87
N GLY A 207 -8.85 -10.95 -10.91
CA GLY A 207 -9.41 -10.35 -12.11
C GLY A 207 -10.14 -9.05 -11.82
N SER A 208 -10.21 -8.18 -12.80
CA SER A 208 -10.95 -6.92 -12.72
C SER A 208 -12.36 -7.07 -13.26
N VAL A 209 -13.33 -6.51 -12.56
CA VAL A 209 -14.70 -6.39 -13.04
C VAL A 209 -14.77 -5.21 -14.01
N SER A 210 -15.19 -5.48 -15.24
CA SER A 210 -15.52 -4.45 -16.22
C SER A 210 -16.90 -4.73 -16.81
N THR A 211 -17.85 -3.83 -16.58
CA THR A 211 -19.21 -3.94 -17.10
C THR A 211 -19.27 -3.86 -18.62
N ALA A 212 -18.33 -3.11 -19.23
CA ALA A 212 -18.15 -3.06 -20.68
C ALA A 212 -17.67 -4.40 -21.28
N ALA A 213 -16.93 -5.20 -20.50
CA ALA A 213 -16.42 -6.50 -20.93
C ALA A 213 -17.38 -7.68 -20.60
N GLY A 214 -18.61 -7.36 -20.18
CA GLY A 214 -19.67 -8.33 -19.91
C GLY A 214 -19.47 -9.12 -18.61
N ASP A 215 -19.65 -10.44 -18.69
CA ASP A 215 -19.68 -11.33 -17.51
C ASP A 215 -18.30 -11.90 -17.13
N SER A 216 -17.27 -11.66 -17.96
CA SER A 216 -15.93 -12.21 -17.75
C SER A 216 -15.05 -11.25 -16.97
N LEU A 217 -14.33 -11.79 -15.98
CA LEU A 217 -13.27 -11.04 -15.31
C LEU A 217 -12.12 -10.77 -16.28
N GLN A 218 -11.67 -9.52 -16.28
CA GLN A 218 -10.57 -9.07 -17.12
C GLN A 218 -9.24 -9.31 -16.42
N GLY A 219 -8.21 -9.64 -17.20
CA GLY A 219 -6.84 -9.67 -16.70
C GLY A 219 -6.39 -8.29 -16.18
N LEU A 220 -5.41 -8.29 -15.28
CA LEU A 220 -4.74 -7.07 -14.87
C LEU A 220 -3.73 -6.62 -15.93
N ASN A 221 -3.37 -5.33 -15.94
CA ASN A 221 -2.28 -4.86 -16.77
C ASN A 221 -0.93 -5.49 -16.33
N ASN A 222 0.09 -5.40 -17.18
CA ASN A 222 1.37 -6.09 -16.95
C ASN A 222 2.01 -5.73 -15.60
N GLU A 223 1.96 -4.45 -15.18
CA GLU A 223 2.54 -4.02 -13.91
C GLU A 223 1.82 -4.67 -12.72
N ALA A 224 0.49 -4.55 -12.63
CA ALA A 224 -0.27 -5.12 -11.53
C ALA A 224 -0.29 -6.65 -11.56
N ALA A 225 -0.37 -7.27 -12.74
CA ALA A 225 -0.31 -8.73 -12.90
C ALA A 225 1.02 -9.30 -12.38
N SER A 226 2.14 -8.62 -12.64
CA SER A 226 3.48 -9.07 -12.22
C SER A 226 3.68 -9.14 -10.70
N LEU A 227 2.82 -8.46 -9.94
CA LEU A 227 2.86 -8.51 -8.48
C LEU A 227 2.39 -9.87 -7.94
N PHE A 228 1.44 -10.54 -8.59
CA PHE A 228 0.79 -11.73 -8.02
C PHE A 228 1.54 -13.02 -8.37
N LYS A 229 1.64 -13.92 -7.39
CA LYS A 229 2.14 -15.29 -7.58
C LYS A 229 1.06 -16.16 -8.23
N ASN A 230 0.84 -16.00 -9.53
CA ASN A 230 -0.19 -16.66 -10.33
C ASN A 230 0.14 -18.11 -10.75
N THR A 231 0.97 -18.83 -9.99
CA THR A 231 1.28 -20.23 -10.25
C THR A 231 0.70 -21.13 -9.18
N GLN A 232 0.33 -22.34 -9.52
CA GLN A 232 -0.13 -23.33 -8.56
C GLN A 232 1.06 -23.78 -7.68
N PRO A 233 0.93 -23.81 -6.34
CA PRO A 233 2.07 -24.08 -5.45
C PRO A 233 2.74 -25.45 -5.65
N TYR A 234 1.95 -26.50 -5.78
CA TYR A 234 2.39 -27.90 -5.87
C TYR A 234 3.11 -28.23 -7.19
N ASN A 235 2.61 -27.78 -8.34
CA ASN A 235 3.11 -28.18 -9.66
C ASN A 235 3.69 -27.03 -10.50
N GLY A 236 3.61 -25.78 -10.01
CA GLY A 236 4.17 -24.60 -10.69
C GLY A 236 3.42 -24.16 -11.96
N LYS A 237 2.32 -24.80 -12.34
CA LYS A 237 1.54 -24.41 -13.54
C LYS A 237 0.93 -23.03 -13.37
N VAL A 238 0.90 -22.25 -14.45
CA VAL A 238 0.32 -20.91 -14.46
C VAL A 238 -1.21 -21.01 -14.32
N ILE A 239 -1.78 -20.08 -13.56
CA ILE A 239 -3.20 -19.85 -13.35
C ILE A 239 -3.55 -18.53 -14.06
N ASP A 240 -3.97 -18.65 -15.31
CA ASP A 240 -4.23 -17.53 -16.24
C ASP A 240 -5.71 -17.12 -16.31
N SER A 241 -6.62 -17.99 -15.86
CA SER A 241 -8.06 -17.76 -15.87
C SER A 241 -8.73 -18.25 -14.59
N LEU A 242 -9.95 -17.77 -14.34
CA LEU A 242 -10.77 -18.25 -13.23
C LEU A 242 -11.11 -19.74 -13.39
N ASP A 243 -11.33 -20.23 -14.61
CA ASP A 243 -11.57 -21.66 -14.85
C ASP A 243 -10.33 -22.50 -14.48
N THR A 244 -9.14 -22.07 -14.93
CA THR A 244 -7.87 -22.71 -14.57
C THR A 244 -7.70 -22.75 -13.05
N PHE A 245 -8.03 -21.67 -12.34
CA PHE A 245 -7.99 -21.63 -10.88
C PHE A 245 -8.95 -22.65 -10.24
N LEU A 246 -10.23 -22.64 -10.63
CA LEU A 246 -11.25 -23.52 -10.04
C LEU A 246 -10.97 -25.01 -10.31
N ARG A 247 -10.35 -25.34 -11.44
CA ARG A 247 -9.92 -26.72 -11.76
C ARG A 247 -8.62 -27.15 -11.08
N THR A 248 -7.82 -26.20 -10.58
CA THR A 248 -6.54 -26.46 -9.92
C THR A 248 -6.60 -26.27 -8.41
N LEU A 249 -7.81 -26.19 -7.86
CA LEU A 249 -8.04 -26.16 -6.43
C LEU A 249 -7.38 -27.36 -5.75
N PRO A 250 -6.77 -27.14 -4.57
CA PRO A 250 -6.14 -28.24 -3.86
C PRO A 250 -7.20 -29.22 -3.35
N SER A 251 -6.85 -30.51 -3.36
CA SER A 251 -7.67 -31.53 -2.71
C SER A 251 -7.65 -31.32 -1.19
N VAL A 252 -8.83 -31.35 -0.57
CA VAL A 252 -9.01 -31.33 0.88
C VAL A 252 -9.56 -32.70 1.28
N GLY A 253 -8.83 -33.45 2.09
CA GLY A 253 -9.18 -34.83 2.43
C GLY A 253 -10.58 -34.94 3.04
N GLY A 254 -11.48 -35.68 2.39
CA GLY A 254 -12.83 -35.98 2.88
C GLY A 254 -13.87 -34.85 2.76
N GLY A 255 -13.56 -33.74 2.09
CA GLY A 255 -14.49 -32.60 1.96
C GLY A 255 -14.40 -31.88 0.61
N GLN A 256 -15.27 -30.89 0.44
CA GLN A 256 -15.22 -29.97 -0.70
C GLN A 256 -14.22 -28.84 -0.45
N THR A 257 -13.48 -28.44 -1.48
CA THR A 257 -12.53 -27.33 -1.36
C THR A 257 -13.28 -26.01 -1.27
N ILE A 258 -13.07 -25.29 -0.17
CA ILE A 258 -13.63 -23.97 0.04
C ILE A 258 -12.87 -22.96 -0.82
N VAL A 259 -13.59 -22.22 -1.67
CA VAL A 259 -13.07 -21.02 -2.32
C VAL A 259 -13.55 -19.80 -1.56
N ARG A 260 -12.69 -18.81 -1.41
CA ARG A 260 -13.08 -17.52 -0.84
C ARG A 260 -12.87 -16.45 -1.89
N THR A 261 -13.86 -15.57 -2.00
CA THR A 261 -13.83 -14.42 -2.88
C THR A 261 -13.85 -13.17 -2.03
N ARG A 262 -13.02 -12.19 -2.38
CA ARG A 262 -13.01 -10.88 -1.74
C ARG A 262 -12.72 -9.79 -2.77
N VAL A 263 -13.24 -8.60 -2.53
CA VAL A 263 -12.80 -7.41 -3.26
C VAL A 263 -11.48 -6.96 -2.68
N ILE A 264 -10.48 -6.73 -3.53
CA ILE A 264 -9.18 -6.21 -3.13
C ILE A 264 -8.91 -4.83 -3.72
N LYS A 265 -8.01 -4.09 -3.08
CA LYS A 265 -7.41 -2.85 -3.54
C LYS A 265 -5.91 -3.04 -3.64
N ILE A 266 -5.30 -2.50 -4.69
CA ILE A 266 -3.84 -2.46 -4.84
C ILE A 266 -3.43 -1.00 -4.67
N ALA A 267 -2.72 -0.69 -3.60
CA ALA A 267 -2.13 0.62 -3.36
C ALA A 267 -0.65 0.59 -3.71
N LYS A 268 -0.19 1.60 -4.46
CA LYS A 268 1.21 1.83 -4.81
C LYS A 268 1.68 3.11 -4.14
N TYR A 269 2.61 2.97 -3.20
CA TYR A 269 3.35 4.06 -2.60
C TYR A 269 4.58 4.33 -3.43
N TYR A 270 4.84 5.58 -3.79
CA TYR A 270 6.03 5.92 -4.56
C TYR A 270 6.53 7.33 -4.24
N VAL A 271 7.78 7.60 -4.58
CA VAL A 271 8.41 8.91 -4.34
C VAL A 271 8.92 9.54 -5.63
N GLU A 272 8.76 10.85 -5.72
CA GLU A 272 9.29 11.69 -6.81
C GLU A 272 10.04 12.89 -6.23
N ILE A 273 10.91 13.53 -7.00
CA ILE A 273 11.60 14.74 -6.54
C ILE A 273 10.57 15.86 -6.36
N ASP A 274 10.71 16.62 -5.28
CA ASP A 274 9.90 17.82 -5.06
C ASP A 274 10.56 19.03 -5.74
N ASP A 275 10.20 19.26 -7.01
CA ASP A 275 10.75 20.36 -7.82
C ASP A 275 10.39 21.76 -7.27
N LYS A 276 9.44 21.86 -6.33
CA LYS A 276 9.06 23.14 -5.71
C LYS A 276 10.00 23.53 -4.58
N LYS A 277 10.71 22.58 -3.97
CA LYS A 277 11.65 22.83 -2.87
C LYS A 277 13.07 22.89 -3.42
N LYS A 278 13.80 23.96 -3.11
CA LYS A 278 15.18 24.10 -3.54
C LYS A 278 16.06 23.08 -2.84
N ALA A 279 16.67 22.15 -3.57
CA ALA A 279 17.56 21.14 -3.00
C ALA A 279 18.71 21.74 -2.17
N SER A 280 19.17 22.96 -2.49
CA SER A 280 20.20 23.69 -1.74
C SER A 280 19.80 24.11 -0.32
N GLU A 281 18.51 24.08 0.01
CA GLU A 281 18.00 24.42 1.36
C GLU A 281 17.94 23.19 2.28
N TYR A 282 18.26 21.99 1.78
CA TYR A 282 18.10 20.73 2.49
C TYR A 282 19.39 19.91 2.49
N ARG A 283 19.59 19.09 3.53
CA ARG A 283 20.71 18.13 3.59
C ARG A 283 20.61 17.05 2.51
N THR A 284 19.39 16.72 2.11
CA THR A 284 19.07 15.70 1.09
C THR A 284 18.04 16.26 0.12
N THR A 285 18.04 15.79 -1.13
CA THR A 285 17.01 16.18 -2.11
C THR A 285 15.62 15.87 -1.57
N PRO A 286 14.74 16.87 -1.39
CA PRO A 286 13.39 16.65 -0.87
C PRO A 286 12.53 15.90 -1.89
N LEU A 287 11.71 14.97 -1.40
CA LEU A 287 10.84 14.13 -2.21
C LEU A 287 9.36 14.35 -1.85
N ASN A 288 8.48 14.16 -2.83
CA ASN A 288 7.05 14.02 -2.64
C ASN A 288 6.70 12.54 -2.52
N LEU A 289 6.02 12.17 -1.43
CA LEU A 289 5.48 10.83 -1.21
C LEU A 289 4.05 10.77 -1.73
N TYR A 290 3.81 9.88 -2.69
CA TYR A 290 2.51 9.66 -3.29
C TYR A 290 1.94 8.29 -2.96
N VAL A 291 0.62 8.20 -2.99
CA VAL A 291 -0.11 6.92 -3.10
C VAL A 291 -1.06 6.97 -4.29
N THR A 292 -1.13 5.89 -5.04
CA THR A 292 -2.16 5.68 -6.07
C THR A 292 -2.80 4.30 -5.90
N GLU A 293 -4.06 4.18 -6.26
CA GLU A 293 -4.81 2.92 -6.25
C GLU A 293 -4.98 2.38 -7.67
N TYR A 294 -4.94 1.06 -7.82
CA TYR A 294 -5.28 0.41 -9.09
C TYR A 294 -6.80 0.22 -9.20
N ARG A 295 -7.40 0.78 -10.23
CA ARG A 295 -8.83 0.70 -10.52
C ARG A 295 -9.09 0.79 -12.01
N ASN A 296 -10.20 0.22 -12.48
CA ASN A 296 -10.63 0.32 -13.88
C ASN A 296 -9.53 -0.06 -14.90
N GLY A 297 -8.70 -1.06 -14.57
CA GLY A 297 -7.62 -1.51 -15.44
C GLY A 297 -6.36 -0.64 -15.47
N GLY A 298 -6.24 0.38 -14.60
CA GLY A 298 -5.07 1.25 -14.54
C GLY A 298 -4.81 1.84 -13.16
N TRP A 299 -3.74 2.63 -13.04
CA TRP A 299 -3.46 3.41 -11.83
C TRP A 299 -4.24 4.71 -11.87
N GLU A 300 -4.94 5.02 -10.78
CA GLU A 300 -5.67 6.28 -10.64
C GLU A 300 -4.71 7.47 -10.47
N LYS A 301 -5.29 8.68 -10.49
CA LYS A 301 -4.56 9.91 -10.19
C LYS A 301 -3.90 9.80 -8.81
N PRO A 302 -2.59 10.04 -8.69
CA PRO A 302 -1.90 9.94 -7.42
C PRO A 302 -2.34 11.02 -6.43
N THR A 303 -2.38 10.63 -5.16
CA THR A 303 -2.63 11.52 -4.02
C THR A 303 -1.30 11.80 -3.34
N LEU A 304 -0.96 13.08 -3.18
CA LEU A 304 0.19 13.50 -2.37
C LEU A 304 -0.12 13.22 -0.91
N LEU A 305 0.73 12.42 -0.25
CA LEU A 305 0.60 12.11 1.17
C LEU A 305 1.42 13.07 2.03
N ALA A 306 2.68 13.29 1.64
CA ALA A 306 3.59 14.18 2.35
C ALA A 306 4.61 14.74 1.37
N ASP A 307 4.97 16.00 1.56
CA ASP A 307 6.03 16.67 0.81
C ASP A 307 7.35 16.69 1.59
N GLY A 308 8.46 17.10 0.97
CA GLY A 308 9.74 17.27 1.67
C GLY A 308 10.21 16.03 2.44
N VAL A 309 9.94 14.84 1.92
CA VAL A 309 10.34 13.55 2.50
C VAL A 309 11.75 13.19 2.05
N GLU A 310 12.57 12.62 2.93
CA GLU A 310 13.85 12.01 2.56
C GLU A 310 13.62 10.57 2.08
N LYS A 311 12.88 9.79 2.89
CA LYS A 311 12.57 8.38 2.63
C LYS A 311 11.40 7.92 3.47
N MET A 312 10.82 6.80 3.08
CA MET A 312 9.87 6.04 3.89
C MET A 312 10.39 4.62 4.06
N ILE A 313 10.37 4.10 5.29
CA ILE A 313 10.82 2.74 5.58
C ILE A 313 9.61 1.91 5.98
N PHE A 314 9.45 0.74 5.37
CA PHE A 314 8.57 -0.32 5.84
C PHE A 314 9.42 -1.44 6.42
N ARG A 315 9.10 -1.87 7.63
CA ARG A 315 9.85 -2.88 8.37
C ARG A 315 8.95 -3.98 8.89
N ARG A 316 9.41 -5.22 8.81
CA ARG A 316 8.88 -6.35 9.58
C ARG A 316 10.02 -6.93 10.39
N ASP A 317 9.80 -7.10 11.69
CA ASP A 317 10.83 -7.70 12.56
C ASP A 317 11.09 -9.18 12.27
N SER A 318 10.13 -9.88 11.66
CA SER A 318 10.30 -11.28 11.30
C SER A 318 9.27 -11.70 10.26
N VAL A 319 9.65 -12.59 9.35
CA VAL A 319 8.73 -13.31 8.47
C VAL A 319 7.73 -14.21 9.22
N LEU A 320 7.92 -14.44 10.52
CA LEU A 320 6.95 -15.14 11.38
C LEU A 320 5.86 -14.22 11.93
N LYS A 321 6.01 -12.89 11.81
CA LYS A 321 5.08 -11.90 12.33
C LYS A 321 4.39 -11.18 11.18
N ARG A 322 3.07 -10.96 11.28
CA ARG A 322 2.29 -10.21 10.27
C ARG A 322 2.29 -8.69 10.50
N MET A 323 3.00 -8.19 11.51
CA MET A 323 3.03 -6.75 11.79
C MET A 323 4.04 -6.06 10.86
N ILE A 324 3.59 -4.99 10.20
CA ILE A 324 4.44 -4.10 9.40
C ILE A 324 4.51 -2.76 10.13
N TYR A 325 5.71 -2.39 10.54
CA TYR A 325 6.04 -1.06 11.01
C TYR A 325 6.36 -0.18 9.81
N PHE A 326 6.10 1.11 9.94
CA PHE A 326 6.49 2.07 8.94
C PHE A 326 6.89 3.38 9.59
N LYS A 327 7.73 4.14 8.91
CA LYS A 327 8.13 5.49 9.35
C LYS A 327 8.46 6.36 8.14
N ILE A 328 7.93 7.58 8.16
CA ILE A 328 8.25 8.62 7.19
C ILE A 328 9.35 9.50 7.79
N PHE A 329 10.42 9.74 7.03
CA PHE A 329 11.52 10.62 7.42
C PHE A 329 11.44 11.89 6.57
N LYS A 330 11.26 13.05 7.19
CA LYS A 330 11.28 14.35 6.49
C LYS A 330 12.73 14.77 6.22
N ALA A 331 12.97 15.39 5.07
CA ALA A 331 14.26 15.94 4.70
C ALA A 331 14.63 17.10 5.64
N GLU A 332 15.83 17.09 6.17
CA GLU A 332 16.30 18.12 7.11
C GLU A 332 16.68 19.40 6.36
N ARG A 333 16.10 20.54 6.74
CA ARG A 333 16.49 21.87 6.22
C ARG A 333 17.80 22.35 6.84
N LEU A 334 18.57 23.10 6.07
CA LEU A 334 19.81 23.75 6.49
C LEU A 334 19.58 25.09 7.22
N ASP A 335 18.33 25.56 7.26
CA ASP A 335 17.96 26.86 7.81
C ASP A 335 18.03 26.84 9.35
N GLY A 336 19.16 27.29 9.89
CA GLY A 336 19.43 27.34 11.34
C GLY A 336 20.89 27.09 11.75
N GLN A 337 21.81 26.92 10.79
CA GLN A 337 23.25 26.80 11.06
C GLN A 337 24.09 28.03 10.68
N ASN A 338 23.46 29.17 10.35
CA ASN A 338 24.14 30.47 10.14
C ASN A 338 23.47 31.58 10.94
#